data_AF-A0A2N3VBM4-F1
#
_entry.id   AF-A0A2N3VBM4-F1
#
_cell.length_a   1.000
_cell.length_b   1.000
_cell.length_c   1.000
_cell.angle_alpha   90.00
_cell.angle_beta   90.00
_cell.angle_gamma   90.00
#
_symmetry.space_group_name_H-M   'P 1'
#
loop_
_entity.id
_entity.type
_entity.pdbx_description
1 polymer ?
#
loop_
_entity_poly.entity_id
_entity_poly.type
_entity_poly.pdbx_seq_one_letter_code
_entity_poly.pdbx_strand_id
1 'polypeptide(L)'
;MNEEQTGSDDQPVVVDQTDKRSIVPFVAAAVIAIIVLIGIVAGGLLSPAEKNVTEADRLAAAVTNYIDARSRSDLRPPTGVACPGFSEESSGLGEQLGGPKSTVTIDGKGFANATVNGDRAKIDAALVVNGNPVASNWKLTRVDSAWLVCTF
;
A
#
# COMPACT_ATOMS: atom_id res chain seq x y z
N MET A 1 -98.63 5.21 -14.41
CA MET A 1 -97.67 5.19 -13.28
C MET A 1 -96.38 5.81 -13.78
N ASN A 2 -96.18 7.08 -13.48
CA ASN A 2 -94.96 7.84 -13.70
C ASN A 2 -94.81 8.70 -12.46
N GLU A 3 -93.68 8.61 -11.76
CA GLU A 3 -93.25 9.58 -10.76
C GLU A 3 -91.72 9.57 -10.69
N GLU A 4 -91.20 10.79 -10.63
CA GLU A 4 -89.84 11.25 -10.83
C GLU A 4 -88.93 11.10 -9.59
N GLN A 5 -87.62 11.10 -9.89
CA GLN A 5 -86.45 11.65 -9.15
C GLN A 5 -86.62 12.07 -7.68
N THR A 6 -85.61 11.75 -6.84
CA THR A 6 -84.67 12.73 -6.22
C THR A 6 -83.79 12.01 -5.18
N GLY A 7 -82.49 12.31 -5.11
CA GLY A 7 -81.74 12.11 -3.86
C GLY A 7 -80.26 11.76 -4.01
N SER A 8 -79.46 12.78 -4.34
CA SER A 8 -78.04 12.97 -4.04
C SER A 8 -77.44 12.05 -2.95
N ASP A 9 -76.55 11.14 -3.33
CA ASP A 9 -75.56 10.52 -2.42
C ASP A 9 -74.16 10.92 -2.90
N ASP A 10 -73.86 12.20 -2.74
CA ASP A 10 -72.50 12.74 -2.84
C ASP A 10 -71.82 12.50 -1.49
N GLN A 11 -71.46 11.24 -1.22
CA GLN A 11 -70.56 10.97 -0.10
C GLN A 11 -69.14 11.31 -0.57
N PRO A 12 -68.46 12.30 0.06
CA PRO A 12 -67.09 12.60 -0.28
C PRO A 12 -66.25 11.35 0.00
N VAL A 13 -65.63 10.79 -1.05
CA VAL A 13 -64.61 9.75 -0.89
C VAL A 13 -63.45 10.39 -0.12
N VAL A 14 -63.42 10.17 1.20
CA VAL A 14 -62.26 10.52 2.02
C VAL A 14 -61.16 9.54 1.65
N VAL A 15 -60.33 9.94 0.69
CA VAL A 15 -59.09 9.22 0.38
C VAL A 15 -58.19 9.42 1.59
N ASP A 16 -58.10 8.41 2.45
CA ASP A 16 -57.12 8.36 3.53
C ASP A 16 -55.72 8.28 2.91
N GLN A 17 -55.13 9.43 2.60
CA GLN A 17 -53.76 9.56 2.14
C GLN A 17 -52.76 9.43 3.31
N THR A 18 -53.03 8.50 4.23
CA THR A 18 -52.07 8.07 5.24
C THR A 18 -51.11 6.99 4.70
N ASP A 19 -50.99 6.86 3.37
CA ASP A 19 -49.80 6.24 2.77
C ASP A 19 -48.62 7.21 2.87
N LYS A 20 -48.16 7.40 4.11
CA LYS A 20 -46.87 8.02 4.38
C LYS A 20 -45.83 7.10 3.78
N ARG A 21 -45.37 7.41 2.56
CA ARG A 21 -44.19 6.81 1.95
C ARG A 21 -43.07 6.82 3.00
N SER A 22 -42.88 5.69 3.66
CA SER A 22 -42.13 5.67 4.92
C SER A 22 -40.67 5.91 4.59
N ILE A 23 -40.14 7.05 5.04
CA ILE A 23 -38.73 7.40 4.88
C ILE A 23 -37.84 6.66 5.89
N VAL A 24 -38.46 6.03 6.89
CA VAL A 24 -37.84 5.26 7.97
C VAL A 24 -36.80 4.25 7.48
N PRO A 25 -37.06 3.38 6.47
CA PRO A 25 -36.04 2.45 5.98
C PRO A 25 -34.78 3.14 5.42
N PHE A 26 -34.94 4.29 4.75
CA PHE A 26 -33.81 5.03 4.19
C PHE A 26 -32.98 5.70 5.30
N VAL A 27 -33.65 6.26 6.31
CA VAL A 27 -32.99 6.87 7.47
C VAL A 27 -32.23 5.80 8.27
N ALA A 28 -32.83 4.62 8.49
CA ALA A 28 -32.16 3.52 9.19
C ALA A 28 -30.88 3.06 8.47
N ALA A 29 -30.94 2.90 7.14
CA ALA A 29 -29.77 2.54 6.35
C ALA A 29 -28.66 3.61 6.40
N ALA A 30 -29.03 4.89 6.34
CA ALA A 30 -28.07 6.00 6.44
C ALA A 30 -27.35 6.01 7.79
N VAL A 31 -28.06 5.75 8.89
CA VAL A 31 -27.47 5.64 10.22
C VAL A 31 -26.46 4.49 10.30
N ILE A 32 -26.81 3.32 9.76
CA ILE A 32 -25.90 2.16 9.72
C ILE A 32 -24.65 2.48 8.88
N ALA A 33 -24.81 3.10 7.72
CA ALA A 33 -23.69 3.50 6.87
C ALA A 33 -22.75 4.47 7.58
N ILE A 34 -23.29 5.45 8.32
CA ILE A 34 -22.51 6.39 9.12
C ILE A 34 -21.76 5.65 10.23
N ILE A 35 -22.39 4.71 10.93
CA ILE A 35 -21.74 3.92 11.98
C ILE A 35 -20.58 3.09 11.40
N VAL A 36 -20.77 2.46 10.24
CA VAL A 36 -19.71 1.71 9.55
C VAL A 36 -18.56 2.63 9.15
N LEU A 37 -18.85 3.80 8.59
CA LEU A 37 -17.82 4.79 8.22
C LEU A 37 -17.03 5.27 9.45
N ILE A 38 -17.72 5.57 10.55
CA ILE A 38 -17.07 5.93 11.82
C ILE A 38 -16.20 4.78 12.31
N GLY A 39 -16.68 3.53 12.22
CA GLY A 39 -15.91 2.34 12.59
C GLY A 39 -14.65 2.16 11.75
N ILE A 40 -14.71 2.41 10.44
CA ILE A 40 -13.55 2.36 9.54
C ILE A 40 -12.55 3.48 9.86
N VAL A 41 -13.04 4.71 10.06
CA VAL A 41 -12.18 5.86 10.38
C VAL A 41 -11.53 5.68 11.75
N ALA A 42 -12.29 5.29 12.76
CA ALA A 42 -11.76 4.97 14.09
C ALA A 42 -10.81 3.78 14.04
N GLY A 43 -11.14 2.74 13.26
CA GLY A 43 -10.26 1.60 13.01
C GLY A 43 -8.95 1.99 12.34
N GLY A 44 -8.98 2.93 11.38
CA GLY A 44 -7.79 3.47 10.72
C GLY A 44 -6.95 4.40 11.61
N LEU A 45 -7.59 5.19 12.47
CA LEU A 45 -6.90 6.04 13.45
C LEU A 45 -6.28 5.22 14.59
N LEU A 46 -6.93 4.12 15.01
CA LEU A 46 -6.45 3.23 16.06
C LEU A 46 -5.54 2.10 15.53
N SER A 47 -5.51 1.88 14.21
CA SER A 47 -4.54 1.03 13.53
C SER A 47 -3.50 1.90 12.82
N PRO A 48 -2.56 2.54 13.54
CA PRO A 48 -1.41 3.14 12.88
C PRO A 48 -0.65 2.01 12.18
N ALA A 49 -0.76 1.97 10.85
CA ALA A 49 0.07 1.15 9.97
C ALA A 49 1.58 1.43 10.18
N GLU A 50 1.91 2.51 10.91
CA GLU A 50 3.25 2.97 11.27
C GLU A 50 4.08 1.95 12.10
N LYS A 51 3.45 0.91 12.68
CA LYS A 51 4.14 -0.18 13.39
C LYS A 51 4.10 -1.55 12.69
N ASN A 52 3.48 -1.66 11.51
CA ASN A 52 3.28 -2.94 10.82
C ASN A 52 4.03 -3.07 9.48
N VAL A 53 5.01 -2.19 9.20
CA VAL A 53 6.08 -2.57 8.26
C VAL A 53 7.15 -3.25 9.10
N THR A 54 7.32 -4.56 8.88
CA THR A 54 8.39 -5.30 9.55
C THR A 54 9.73 -4.66 9.20
N GLU A 55 10.75 -4.82 10.05
CA GLU A 55 12.10 -4.36 9.69
C GLU A 55 12.55 -4.95 8.34
N ALA A 56 12.14 -6.19 8.03
CA ALA A 56 12.36 -6.81 6.73
C ALA A 56 11.74 -6.01 5.57
N ASP A 57 10.51 -5.49 5.73
CA ASP A 57 9.87 -4.66 4.70
C ASP A 57 10.60 -3.33 4.48
N ARG A 58 11.12 -2.73 5.57
CA ARG A 58 11.92 -1.50 5.46
C ARG A 58 13.22 -1.73 4.71
N LEU A 59 13.88 -2.87 4.96
CA LEU A 59 15.09 -3.27 4.22
C LEU A 59 14.79 -3.57 2.76
N ALA A 60 13.70 -4.30 2.49
CA ALA A 60 13.22 -4.60 1.14
C ALA A 60 12.93 -3.32 0.35
N ALA A 61 12.26 -2.34 0.97
CA ALA A 61 12.02 -1.04 0.39
C ALA A 61 13.33 -0.29 0.07
N ALA A 62 14.31 -0.32 0.97
CA ALA A 62 15.60 0.32 0.74
C ALA A 62 16.37 -0.30 -0.45
N VAL A 63 16.40 -1.63 -0.55
CA VAL A 63 17.02 -2.32 -1.71
C VAL A 63 16.26 -2.02 -3.00
N THR A 64 14.93 -2.02 -2.96
CA THR A 64 14.09 -1.67 -4.11
C THR A 64 14.36 -0.24 -4.58
N ASN A 65 14.45 0.71 -3.65
CA ASN A 65 14.77 2.10 -3.95
C ASN A 65 16.17 2.24 -4.54
N TYR A 66 17.14 1.47 -4.06
CA TYR A 66 18.48 1.43 -4.66
C TYR A 66 18.43 0.97 -6.12
N ILE A 67 17.74 -0.14 -6.40
CA ILE A 67 17.61 -0.69 -7.75
C ILE A 67 16.88 0.30 -8.68
N ASP A 68 15.79 0.90 -8.21
CA ASP A 68 15.05 1.91 -8.98
C ASP A 68 15.91 3.15 -9.26
N ALA A 69 16.61 3.68 -8.26
CA ALA A 69 17.53 4.81 -8.44
C ALA A 69 18.68 4.47 -9.40
N ARG A 70 19.20 3.25 -9.34
CA ARG A 70 20.24 2.72 -10.25
C ARG A 70 19.75 2.61 -11.69
N SER A 71 18.46 2.32 -11.88
CA SER A 71 17.85 2.22 -13.22
C SER A 71 17.62 3.59 -13.87
N ARG A 72 17.43 4.64 -13.07
CA ARG A 72 17.15 6.01 -13.55
C ARG A 72 18.38 6.92 -13.59
N SER A 73 19.49 6.49 -13.02
CA SER A 73 20.72 7.28 -12.88
C SER A 73 21.91 6.56 -13.49
N ASP A 74 22.78 7.32 -14.14
CA ASP A 74 24.09 6.85 -14.59
C ASP A 74 25.12 6.78 -13.45
N LEU A 75 24.80 7.34 -12.27
CA LEU A 75 25.66 7.30 -11.10
C LEU A 75 25.69 5.90 -10.48
N ARG A 76 26.88 5.50 -10.03
CA ARG A 76 27.15 4.20 -9.39
C ARG A 76 28.08 4.44 -8.18
N PRO A 77 27.56 4.43 -6.94
CA PRO A 77 26.16 4.25 -6.57
C PRO A 77 25.29 5.50 -6.83
N PRO A 78 23.95 5.35 -6.89
CA PRO A 78 23.04 6.49 -6.94
C PRO A 78 23.08 7.30 -5.64
N THR A 79 22.85 8.61 -5.74
CA THR A 79 22.89 9.53 -4.60
C THR A 79 21.74 9.27 -3.62
N GLY A 80 22.02 9.32 -2.31
CA GLY A 80 21.00 9.29 -1.26
C GLY A 80 20.42 7.90 -0.94
N VAL A 81 20.84 6.85 -1.65
CA VAL A 81 20.44 5.45 -1.39
C VAL A 81 21.59 4.56 -0.93
N ALA A 82 22.82 5.11 -0.90
CA ALA A 82 24.03 4.42 -0.50
C ALA A 82 24.81 5.21 0.56
N CYS A 83 25.57 4.51 1.39
CA CYS A 83 26.50 5.13 2.33
C CYS A 83 27.58 5.97 1.60
N PRO A 84 28.08 7.04 2.22
CA PRO A 84 29.28 7.73 1.75
C PRO A 84 30.46 6.75 1.61
N GLY A 85 31.16 6.80 0.48
CA GLY A 85 32.29 5.90 0.20
C GLY A 85 31.91 4.47 -0.19
N PHE A 86 30.61 4.15 -0.32
CA PHE A 86 30.16 2.87 -0.84
C PHE A 86 30.58 2.69 -2.31
N SER A 87 31.09 1.52 -2.65
CA SER A 87 31.37 1.08 -4.02
C SER A 87 30.70 -0.26 -4.27
N GLU A 88 29.99 -0.38 -5.40
CA GLU A 88 29.35 -1.63 -5.81
C GLU A 88 30.38 -2.75 -6.03
N GLU A 89 31.55 -2.42 -6.57
CA GLU A 89 32.60 -3.41 -6.86
C GLU A 89 33.18 -3.98 -5.57
N SER A 90 33.50 -3.12 -4.59
CA SER A 90 34.05 -3.59 -3.31
C SER A 90 33.03 -4.30 -2.44
N SER A 91 31.73 -4.06 -2.66
CA SER A 91 30.66 -4.75 -1.95
C SER A 91 30.32 -6.13 -2.53
N GLY A 92 30.87 -6.47 -3.70
CA GLY A 92 30.47 -7.65 -4.49
C GLY A 92 29.13 -7.49 -5.22
N LEU A 93 28.45 -6.34 -5.09
CA LEU A 93 27.19 -6.08 -5.80
C LEU A 93 27.45 -5.73 -7.27
N GLY A 94 28.63 -5.21 -7.63
CA GLY A 94 28.96 -4.90 -9.02
C GLY A 94 28.91 -6.14 -9.92
N GLU A 95 29.45 -7.27 -9.45
CA GLU A 95 29.37 -8.54 -10.17
C GLU A 95 27.94 -9.08 -10.22
N GLN A 96 27.20 -8.99 -9.11
CA GLN A 96 25.83 -9.52 -8.99
C GLN A 96 24.80 -8.72 -9.79
N LEU A 97 24.95 -7.40 -9.85
CA LEU A 97 24.03 -6.48 -10.53
C LEU A 97 24.47 -6.18 -11.97
N GLY A 98 25.64 -6.69 -12.37
CA GLY A 98 26.29 -6.43 -13.64
C GLY A 98 26.64 -4.96 -13.88
N GLY A 99 27.06 -4.66 -15.11
CA GLY A 99 27.54 -3.35 -15.50
C GLY A 99 26.47 -2.25 -15.55
N PRO A 100 26.87 -1.01 -15.90
CA PRO A 100 25.99 0.16 -15.90
C PRO A 100 24.73 0.00 -16.76
N LYS A 101 24.81 -0.78 -17.85
CA LYS A 101 23.72 -1.02 -18.80
C LYS A 101 22.84 -2.23 -18.45
N SER A 102 23.10 -2.90 -17.33
CA SER A 102 22.32 -4.07 -16.94
C SER A 102 20.93 -3.66 -16.47
N THR A 103 19.92 -4.37 -16.97
CA THR A 103 18.56 -4.29 -16.45
C THR A 103 18.46 -5.17 -15.22
N VAL A 104 18.13 -4.59 -14.08
CA VAL A 104 17.97 -5.29 -12.80
C VAL A 104 16.54 -5.14 -12.32
N THR A 105 15.88 -6.25 -12.03
CA THR A 105 14.56 -6.29 -11.40
C THR A 105 14.55 -7.27 -10.24
N ILE A 106 13.58 -7.14 -9.34
CA ILE A 106 13.39 -8.11 -8.25
C ILE A 106 12.57 -9.29 -8.81
N ASP A 107 13.03 -10.52 -8.56
CA ASP A 107 12.32 -11.74 -8.93
C ASP A 107 11.05 -11.93 -8.09
N GLY A 108 10.10 -12.74 -8.55
CA GLY A 108 8.88 -13.06 -7.81
C GLY A 108 9.12 -13.73 -6.44
N LYS A 109 10.32 -14.27 -6.21
CA LYS A 109 10.77 -14.79 -4.91
C LYS A 109 11.05 -13.69 -3.88
N GLY A 110 11.29 -12.45 -4.31
CA GLY A 110 11.44 -11.29 -3.44
C GLY A 110 12.69 -11.35 -2.54
N PHE A 111 12.47 -11.18 -1.24
CA PHE A 111 13.51 -11.00 -0.22
C PHE A 111 13.48 -12.10 0.84
N ALA A 112 14.64 -12.47 1.36
CA ALA A 112 14.79 -13.51 2.38
C ALA A 112 15.89 -13.17 3.40
N ASN A 113 15.93 -13.95 4.50
CA ASN A 113 17.01 -13.94 5.50
C ASN A 113 17.34 -12.56 6.09
N ALA A 114 16.33 -11.69 6.23
CA ALA A 114 16.48 -10.37 6.82
C ALA A 114 16.97 -10.47 8.28
N THR A 115 18.11 -9.86 8.58
CA THR A 115 18.71 -9.83 9.92
C THR A 115 19.07 -8.40 10.27
N VAL A 116 18.58 -7.91 11.41
CA VAL A 116 18.88 -6.56 11.92
C VAL A 116 19.65 -6.66 13.23
N ASN A 117 20.76 -5.93 13.31
CA ASN A 117 21.64 -5.81 14.46
C ASN A 117 21.89 -4.32 14.75
N GLY A 118 21.00 -3.71 15.54
CA GLY A 118 21.03 -2.28 15.80
C GLY A 118 20.89 -1.47 14.51
N ASP A 119 21.89 -0.66 14.21
CA ASP A 119 21.92 0.18 13.00
C ASP A 119 22.47 -0.55 11.76
N ARG A 120 22.76 -1.85 11.83
CA ARG A 120 23.25 -2.63 10.69
C ARG A 120 22.28 -3.74 10.35
N ALA A 121 22.13 -4.02 9.07
CA ALA A 121 21.25 -5.08 8.61
C ALA A 121 21.81 -5.81 7.40
N LYS A 122 21.33 -7.03 7.22
CA LYS A 122 21.57 -7.86 6.04
C LYS A 122 20.25 -8.39 5.51
N ILE A 123 20.14 -8.50 4.20
CA ILE A 123 18.97 -9.09 3.53
C ILE A 123 19.42 -9.74 2.22
N ASP A 124 18.86 -10.91 1.91
CA ASP A 124 19.06 -11.55 0.62
C ASP A 124 17.95 -11.10 -0.32
N ALA A 125 18.32 -10.79 -1.57
CA ALA A 125 17.37 -10.45 -2.62
C ALA A 125 17.54 -11.41 -3.80
N ALA A 126 16.43 -11.99 -4.24
CA ALA A 126 16.35 -12.70 -5.50
C ALA A 126 16.13 -11.67 -6.61
N LEU A 127 17.14 -11.51 -7.47
CA LEU A 127 17.14 -10.54 -8.55
C LEU A 127 17.06 -11.26 -9.90
N VAL A 128 16.67 -10.51 -10.91
CA VAL A 128 16.80 -10.89 -12.32
C VAL A 128 17.66 -9.83 -12.99
N VAL A 129 18.80 -10.26 -13.53
CA VAL A 129 19.76 -9.39 -14.20
C VAL A 129 19.87 -9.80 -15.66
N ASN A 130 19.47 -8.91 -16.56
CA ASN A 130 19.38 -9.19 -18.01
C ASN A 130 18.61 -10.50 -18.31
N GLY A 131 17.54 -10.76 -17.56
CA GLY A 131 16.71 -11.97 -17.70
C GLY A 131 17.21 -13.21 -16.94
N ASN A 132 18.38 -13.15 -16.29
CA ASN A 132 18.94 -14.28 -15.55
C ASN A 132 18.69 -14.14 -14.04
N PRO A 133 18.17 -15.17 -13.35
CA PRO A 133 18.04 -15.15 -11.90
C PRO A 133 19.41 -15.09 -11.22
N VAL A 134 19.58 -14.15 -10.30
CA VAL A 134 20.80 -13.95 -9.51
C VAL A 134 20.41 -13.77 -8.04
N ALA A 135 21.00 -14.55 -7.15
CA ALA A 135 20.90 -14.30 -5.72
C ALA A 135 21.92 -13.23 -5.31
N SER A 136 21.49 -12.26 -4.51
CA SER A 136 22.34 -11.16 -4.05
C SER A 136 22.21 -10.95 -2.54
N ASN A 137 23.31 -10.57 -1.89
CA ASN A 137 23.34 -10.28 -0.46
C ASN A 137 23.57 -8.79 -0.26
N TRP A 138 22.66 -8.15 0.45
CA TRP A 138 22.68 -6.71 0.68
C TRP A 138 23.02 -6.42 2.14
N LYS A 139 23.89 -5.44 2.32
CA LYS A 139 24.28 -4.90 3.62
C LYS A 139 23.76 -3.47 3.71
N LEU A 140 23.03 -3.19 4.78
CA LEU A 140 22.40 -1.89 4.99
C LEU A 140 22.81 -1.30 6.33
N THR A 141 22.93 0.02 6.37
CA THR A 141 23.14 0.77 7.62
C THR A 141 22.05 1.82 7.78
N ARG A 142 21.53 1.96 9.00
CA ARG A 142 20.53 2.97 9.33
C ARG A 142 21.23 4.31 9.57
N VAL A 143 20.89 5.32 8.78
CA VAL A 143 21.37 6.70 8.88
C VAL A 143 20.17 7.62 8.86
N ASP A 144 20.02 8.48 9.87
CA ASP A 144 18.89 9.43 9.98
C ASP A 144 17.50 8.79 9.77
N SER A 145 17.30 7.60 10.35
CA SER A 145 16.07 6.79 10.23
C SER A 145 15.80 6.17 8.85
N ALA A 146 16.71 6.32 7.88
CA ALA A 146 16.67 5.66 6.58
C ALA A 146 17.69 4.52 6.51
N TRP A 147 17.35 3.43 5.82
CA TRP A 147 18.31 2.36 5.52
C TRP A 147 19.02 2.67 4.20
N LEU A 148 20.35 2.75 4.25
CA LEU A 148 21.21 2.97 3.09
C LEU A 148 22.01 1.71 2.77
N VAL A 149 22.33 1.48 1.50
CA VAL A 149 23.18 0.36 1.07
C VAL A 149 24.64 0.68 1.35
N CYS A 150 25.34 -0.21 2.04
CA CYS A 150 26.67 0.05 2.61
C CYS A 150 27.57 -1.19 2.54
N THR A 151 28.85 -1.02 2.87
CA THR A 151 29.82 -2.11 3.03
C THR A 151 30.27 -2.19 4.48
N PHE A 152 30.28 -3.39 5.07
CA PHE A 152 30.90 -3.71 6.37
C PHE A 152 31.14 -5.22 6.52
#